data_AF-A0A329S005-F1
#
_entry.id   AF-A0A329S005-F1
#
_cell.length_a   1.000
_cell.length_b   1.000
_cell.length_c   1.000
_cell.angle_alpha   90.00
_cell.angle_beta   90.00
_cell.angle_gamma   90.00
#
_symmetry.space_group_name_H-M   'P 1'
#
loop_
_entity.id
_entity.type
_entity.pdbx_description
1 polymer ?
#
loop_
_entity_poly.entity_id
_entity_poly.type
_entity_poly.pdbx_seq_one_letter_code
_entity_poly.pdbx_strand_id
1 'polypeptide(L)'
;MVYVSNISNPKNRKLLAKQYKVSEDSLKKHLSPDFKTNPKNRFFKGNHMESHLYENIPVGEFYDKLENVLSNQHNAFKSNIALGYDLISKTDPDDKIYFYPNLSNTNVFESPVITSKADMRKKVISEIRSMELADKFKYPSSGYRLKAITGFRIFIFQREPVLGDSGAVIPKIIRDNKHIINFPKTNNKCVFHFIAYHLQNVDKKYPRFIQSLVKGAFKRYCSFKDVNYTLSLFRSFKPIDILQFDELEEYFQLTINVYTMDVETGMVECIRKSDKEFDVVNILSHENHALYIKDINMVQAKYQCPKCEMIFVSSGKLNNHKKNMCELVNIESFPAEPTIYRPAANTIQSLLRKYSIKNID
;
A
#
# COMPACT_ATOMS: atom_id res chain seq x y z
N MET A 1 13.12 15.87 -22.45
CA MET A 1 12.15 14.74 -22.33
C MET A 1 11.01 14.95 -23.34
N VAL A 2 10.44 13.95 -24.02
CA VAL A 2 9.30 14.23 -24.94
C VAL A 2 7.99 14.24 -24.16
N TYR A 3 7.56 15.43 -23.73
CA TYR A 3 6.22 15.64 -23.20
C TYR A 3 5.23 15.71 -24.34
N VAL A 4 4.52 14.61 -24.56
CA VAL A 4 3.44 14.54 -25.54
C VAL A 4 2.13 14.79 -24.82
N SER A 5 1.61 16.02 -24.88
CA SER A 5 0.39 16.43 -24.18
C SER A 5 -0.89 15.83 -24.77
N ASN A 6 -0.85 15.36 -26.02
CA ASN A 6 -2.01 14.75 -26.67
C ASN A 6 -1.63 13.47 -27.43
N ILE A 7 -1.76 12.34 -26.72
CA ILE A 7 -1.50 10.99 -27.22
C ILE A 7 -2.57 10.53 -28.23
N SER A 8 -3.71 11.21 -28.32
CA SER A 8 -4.75 10.91 -29.31
C SER A 8 -4.34 11.32 -30.73
N ASN A 9 -3.40 12.25 -30.87
CA ASN A 9 -2.90 12.69 -32.18
C ASN A 9 -2.04 11.59 -32.84
N PRO A 10 -2.33 11.14 -34.09
CA PRO A 10 -1.55 10.12 -34.79
C PRO A 10 -0.06 10.42 -34.89
N LYS A 11 0.33 11.68 -35.17
CA LYS A 11 1.74 12.08 -35.32
C LYS A 11 2.53 11.87 -34.03
N ASN A 12 1.90 12.18 -32.90
CA ASN A 12 2.46 12.02 -31.57
C ASN A 12 2.62 10.55 -31.16
N ARG A 13 1.67 9.69 -31.55
CA ARG A 13 1.77 8.23 -31.35
C ARG A 13 2.94 7.62 -32.10
N LYS A 14 3.22 8.08 -33.32
CA LYS A 14 4.39 7.62 -34.09
C LYS A 14 5.70 7.92 -33.36
N LEU A 15 5.81 9.12 -32.80
CA LEU A 15 6.99 9.55 -32.04
C LEU A 15 7.19 8.72 -30.78
N LEU A 16 6.12 8.44 -30.03
CA LEU A 16 6.13 7.56 -28.86
C LEU A 16 6.50 6.12 -29.22
N ALA A 17 5.86 5.55 -30.25
CA ALA A 17 6.13 4.21 -30.75
C ALA A 17 7.62 4.04 -31.11
N LYS A 18 8.19 5.02 -31.83
CA LYS A 18 9.61 5.04 -32.20
C LYS A 18 10.54 5.17 -30.99
N GLN A 19 10.20 6.03 -30.03
CA GLN A 19 11.01 6.26 -28.82
C GLN A 19 11.11 5.01 -27.94
N TYR A 20 9.98 4.32 -27.73
CA TYR A 20 9.89 3.15 -26.87
C TYR A 20 10.10 1.82 -27.60
N LYS A 21 10.40 1.87 -28.91
CA LYS A 21 10.57 0.69 -29.78
C LYS A 21 9.34 -0.26 -29.74
N VAL A 22 8.15 0.32 -29.68
CA VAL A 22 6.87 -0.40 -29.72
C VAL A 22 6.20 -0.16 -31.07
N SER A 23 5.44 -1.12 -31.60
CA SER A 23 4.71 -0.90 -32.85
C SER A 23 3.58 0.13 -32.68
N GLU A 24 3.32 0.95 -33.71
CA GLU A 24 2.21 1.92 -33.68
C GLU A 24 0.86 1.25 -33.42
N ASP A 25 0.66 0.04 -33.95
CA ASP A 25 -0.58 -0.72 -33.77
C ASP A 25 -0.74 -1.25 -32.35
N SER A 26 0.36 -1.67 -31.71
CA SER A 26 0.35 -2.03 -30.29
C SER A 26 0.03 -0.81 -29.44
N LEU A 27 0.67 0.33 -29.70
CA LEU A 27 0.41 1.57 -28.97
C LEU A 27 -1.06 2.02 -29.14
N LYS A 28 -1.60 2.01 -30.37
CA LYS A 28 -3.01 2.31 -30.65
C LYS A 28 -3.96 1.38 -29.92
N LYS A 29 -3.65 0.08 -29.89
CA LYS A 29 -4.45 -0.92 -29.17
C LYS A 29 -4.50 -0.57 -27.69
N HIS A 30 -3.35 -0.30 -27.05
CA HIS A 30 -3.25 0.01 -25.62
C HIS A 30 -3.87 1.36 -25.20
N LEU A 31 -4.07 2.27 -26.15
CA LEU A 31 -4.60 3.63 -25.94
C LEU A 31 -6.08 3.79 -26.32
N SER A 32 -6.71 2.76 -26.89
CA SER A 32 -8.14 2.83 -27.21
C SER A 32 -8.96 2.96 -25.93
N PRO A 33 -10.02 3.79 -25.87
CA PRO A 33 -10.94 3.82 -24.73
C PRO A 33 -11.59 2.47 -24.45
N ASP A 34 -11.66 1.59 -25.46
CA ASP A 34 -12.15 0.21 -25.34
C ASP A 34 -11.07 -0.77 -24.86
N PHE A 35 -9.82 -0.31 -24.69
CA PHE A 35 -8.71 -1.12 -24.20
C PHE A 35 -8.83 -1.33 -22.70
N LYS A 36 -9.63 -2.32 -22.33
CA LYS A 36 -9.61 -2.90 -20.99
C LYS A 36 -8.32 -3.71 -20.85
N THR A 37 -7.51 -3.41 -19.82
CA THR A 37 -6.34 -4.19 -19.40
C THR A 37 -6.69 -5.66 -19.27
N ASN A 38 -6.51 -6.43 -20.33
CA ASN A 38 -6.82 -7.86 -20.43
C ASN A 38 -8.28 -8.21 -20.01
N PRO A 39 -9.17 -8.63 -20.92
CA PRO A 39 -10.57 -8.98 -20.56
C PRO A 39 -10.70 -10.10 -19.51
N LYS A 40 -9.58 -10.73 -19.14
CA LYS A 40 -9.42 -11.82 -18.18
C LYS A 40 -9.19 -11.39 -16.72
N ASN A 41 -9.06 -10.09 -16.40
CA ASN A 41 -8.90 -9.62 -15.02
C ASN A 41 -9.84 -8.43 -14.74
N ARG A 42 -10.73 -8.56 -13.75
CA ARG A 42 -11.56 -7.45 -13.26
C ARG A 42 -11.19 -7.15 -11.82
N PHE A 43 -10.74 -5.93 -11.59
CA PHE A 43 -10.44 -5.42 -10.26
C PHE A 43 -11.58 -4.53 -9.76
N PHE A 44 -12.01 -4.78 -8.52
CA PHE A 44 -12.97 -3.94 -7.81
C PHE A 44 -12.37 -3.53 -6.47
N LYS A 45 -12.33 -2.22 -6.20
CA LYS A 45 -11.88 -1.66 -4.92
C LYS A 45 -13.05 -0.97 -4.23
N GLY A 46 -13.46 -1.49 -3.08
CA GLY A 46 -14.39 -0.84 -2.16
C GLY A 46 -13.67 -0.34 -0.90
N ASN A 47 -14.41 0.29 0.02
CA ASN A 47 -13.84 0.89 1.24
C ASN A 47 -13.23 -0.14 2.20
N HIS A 48 -13.81 -1.33 2.32
CA HIS A 48 -13.38 -2.37 3.26
C HIS A 48 -13.04 -3.71 2.59
N MET A 49 -13.32 -3.80 1.28
CA MET A 49 -13.15 -5.03 0.51
C MET A 49 -12.66 -4.68 -0.89
N GLU A 50 -11.60 -5.33 -1.30
CA GLU A 50 -11.19 -5.38 -2.70
C GLU A 50 -11.35 -6.80 -3.23
N SER A 51 -11.61 -6.91 -4.53
CA SER A 51 -11.72 -8.21 -5.18
C SER A 51 -11.04 -8.22 -6.55
N HIS A 52 -10.36 -9.31 -6.82
CA HIS A 52 -9.64 -9.56 -8.07
C HIS A 52 -10.25 -10.80 -8.73
N LEU A 53 -11.00 -10.59 -9.81
CA LEU A 53 -11.61 -11.66 -10.60
C LEU A 53 -10.71 -11.99 -11.78
N TYR A 54 -10.45 -13.27 -11.96
CA TYR A 54 -9.65 -13.83 -13.03
C TYR A 54 -10.45 -14.89 -13.79
N GLU A 55 -10.63 -14.71 -15.10
CA GLU A 55 -11.42 -15.60 -15.97
C GLU A 55 -10.55 -16.17 -17.09
N ASN A 56 -10.77 -17.42 -17.47
CA ASN A 56 -10.07 -18.17 -18.54
C ASN A 56 -8.55 -18.27 -18.33
N ILE A 57 -8.14 -18.72 -17.15
CA ILE A 57 -6.74 -18.82 -16.71
C ILE A 57 -6.34 -20.30 -16.61
N PRO A 58 -5.15 -20.70 -17.14
CA PRO A 58 -4.63 -22.06 -16.93
C PRO A 58 -4.32 -22.31 -15.45
N VAL A 59 -4.57 -23.53 -14.99
CA VAL A 59 -4.40 -23.92 -13.56
C VAL A 59 -3.01 -23.60 -13.01
N GLY A 60 -1.96 -23.68 -13.84
CA GLY A 60 -0.60 -23.34 -13.44
C GLY A 60 -0.39 -21.87 -13.05
N GLU A 61 -1.14 -20.93 -13.65
CA GLU A 61 -1.02 -19.49 -13.36
C GLU A 61 -1.81 -19.06 -12.12
N PHE A 62 -2.65 -19.93 -11.56
CA PHE A 62 -3.50 -19.61 -10.41
C PHE A 62 -2.66 -19.19 -9.19
N TYR A 63 -1.69 -20.03 -8.82
CA TYR A 63 -0.88 -19.79 -7.62
C TYR A 63 0.01 -18.56 -7.76
N ASP A 64 0.59 -18.32 -8.94
CA ASP A 64 1.45 -17.17 -9.19
C ASP A 64 0.66 -15.85 -9.10
N LYS A 65 -0.55 -15.82 -9.66
CA LYS A 65 -1.44 -14.65 -9.59
C LYS A 65 -1.97 -14.42 -8.18
N LEU A 66 -2.34 -15.50 -7.48
CA LEU A 66 -2.74 -15.44 -6.07
C LEU A 66 -1.61 -14.84 -5.23
N GLU A 67 -0.40 -15.36 -5.39
CA GLU A 67 0.77 -14.89 -4.64
C GLU A 67 1.10 -13.43 -4.94
N ASN A 68 1.04 -13.01 -6.21
CA ASN A 68 1.28 -11.62 -6.59
C ASN A 68 0.26 -10.66 -5.95
N VAL A 69 -1.03 -10.99 -6.02
CA VAL A 69 -2.11 -10.18 -5.43
C VAL A 69 -1.94 -10.07 -3.91
N LEU A 70 -1.64 -11.18 -3.23
CA LEU A 70 -1.45 -11.20 -1.78
C LEU A 70 -0.12 -10.53 -1.35
N SER A 71 0.93 -10.58 -2.17
CA SER A 71 2.25 -9.97 -1.88
C SER A 71 2.26 -8.45 -1.94
N ASN A 72 1.32 -7.87 -2.69
CA ASN A 72 1.12 -6.42 -2.79
C ASN A 72 0.38 -5.84 -1.57
N GLN A 73 -0.09 -6.68 -0.65
CA GLN A 73 -0.75 -6.22 0.57
C GLN A 73 0.29 -5.79 1.63
N HIS A 74 0.08 -4.60 2.21
CA HIS A 74 1.00 -4.01 3.20
C HIS A 74 0.65 -4.37 4.65
N ASN A 75 -0.63 -4.58 4.96
CA ASN A 75 -1.11 -4.86 6.32
C ASN A 75 -1.57 -6.32 6.48
N ALA A 76 -1.91 -6.73 7.71
CA ALA A 76 -2.64 -7.98 7.91
C ALA A 76 -4.06 -7.83 7.35
N PHE A 77 -4.50 -8.79 6.53
CA PHE A 77 -5.80 -8.78 5.88
C PHE A 77 -6.52 -10.10 6.13
N LYS A 78 -7.84 -10.11 5.96
CA LYS A 78 -8.57 -11.37 5.80
C LYS A 78 -8.71 -11.63 4.31
N SER A 79 -8.45 -12.85 3.88
CA SER A 79 -8.67 -13.24 2.48
C SER A 79 -9.60 -14.43 2.38
N ASN A 80 -10.40 -14.45 1.32
CA ASN A 80 -11.11 -15.65 0.90
C ASN A 80 -11.04 -15.75 -0.62
N ILE A 81 -11.17 -16.96 -1.14
CA ILE A 81 -11.03 -17.27 -2.56
C ILE A 81 -12.29 -17.98 -2.99
N ALA A 82 -12.84 -17.59 -4.13
CA ALA A 82 -13.92 -18.30 -4.79
C ALA A 82 -13.43 -18.87 -6.12
N LEU A 83 -13.88 -20.08 -6.48
CA LEU A 83 -13.47 -20.76 -7.71
C LEU A 83 -14.61 -20.76 -8.74
N GLY A 84 -14.27 -20.49 -9.99
CA GLY A 84 -15.14 -20.65 -11.14
C GLY A 84 -14.79 -21.92 -11.89
N TYR A 85 -15.78 -22.76 -12.17
CA TYR A 85 -15.56 -24.07 -12.78
C TYR A 85 -16.68 -24.50 -13.71
N ASP A 86 -16.31 -25.34 -14.67
CA ASP A 86 -17.20 -25.94 -15.65
C ASP A 86 -17.50 -27.39 -15.25
N LEU A 87 -18.77 -27.76 -15.23
CA LEU A 87 -19.24 -29.14 -15.16
C LEU A 87 -19.72 -29.60 -16.53
N ILE A 88 -19.49 -30.87 -16.87
CA ILE A 88 -20.08 -31.54 -18.04
C ILE A 88 -20.89 -32.73 -17.56
N SER A 89 -22.04 -32.96 -18.19
CA SER A 89 -22.82 -34.19 -17.97
C SER A 89 -22.06 -35.45 -18.42
N LYS A 90 -22.23 -36.55 -17.70
CA LYS A 90 -21.67 -37.86 -18.07
C LYS A 90 -22.39 -38.47 -19.27
N THR A 91 -23.64 -38.08 -19.52
CA THR A 91 -24.50 -38.62 -20.58
C THR A 91 -24.52 -37.76 -21.83
N ASP A 92 -24.38 -36.45 -21.69
CA ASP A 92 -24.37 -35.50 -22.82
C ASP A 92 -23.13 -34.57 -22.74
N PRO A 93 -22.17 -34.69 -23.69
CA PRO A 93 -20.99 -33.84 -23.73
C PRO A 93 -21.27 -32.34 -24.00
N ASP A 94 -22.44 -32.02 -24.55
CA ASP A 94 -22.84 -30.64 -24.87
C ASP A 94 -23.56 -29.93 -23.73
N ASP A 95 -24.07 -30.69 -22.75
CA ASP A 95 -24.64 -30.16 -21.52
C ASP A 95 -23.54 -29.71 -20.54
N LYS A 96 -23.31 -28.39 -20.53
CA LYS A 96 -22.24 -27.71 -19.78
C LYS A 96 -22.84 -26.68 -18.83
N ILE A 97 -22.49 -26.79 -17.55
CA ILE A 97 -22.90 -25.84 -16.51
C ILE A 97 -21.68 -25.09 -16.03
N TYR A 98 -21.73 -23.76 -16.08
CA TYR A 98 -20.70 -22.89 -15.53
C TYR A 98 -21.10 -22.35 -14.15
N PHE A 99 -20.22 -22.51 -13.17
CA PHE A 99 -20.36 -21.91 -11.85
C PHE A 99 -19.49 -20.66 -11.76
N TYR A 100 -20.13 -19.52 -11.52
CA TYR A 100 -19.43 -18.25 -11.38
C TYR A 100 -18.76 -18.11 -9.99
N PRO A 101 -17.51 -17.60 -9.90
CA PRO A 101 -16.81 -17.45 -8.64
C PRO A 101 -17.46 -16.41 -7.72
N ASN A 102 -18.18 -16.90 -6.71
CA ASN A 102 -18.85 -16.13 -5.69
C ASN A 102 -18.68 -16.77 -4.29
N LEU A 103 -18.48 -15.94 -3.26
CA LEU A 103 -18.31 -16.36 -1.86
C LEU A 103 -19.47 -17.17 -1.32
N SER A 104 -20.70 -16.91 -1.77
CA SER A 104 -21.88 -17.61 -1.26
C SER A 104 -21.90 -19.10 -1.63
N ASN A 105 -21.32 -19.45 -2.79
CA ASN A 105 -21.55 -20.76 -3.40
C ASN A 105 -20.28 -21.53 -3.74
N THR A 106 -19.15 -20.86 -3.92
CA THR A 106 -17.91 -21.45 -4.48
C THR A 106 -16.67 -21.04 -3.70
N ASN A 107 -16.85 -20.66 -2.43
CA ASN A 107 -15.75 -20.31 -1.53
C ASN A 107 -14.89 -21.53 -1.20
N VAL A 108 -13.57 -21.33 -1.22
CA VAL A 108 -12.58 -22.34 -0.81
C VAL A 108 -12.57 -22.50 0.70
N PHE A 109 -12.60 -21.37 1.43
CA PHE A 109 -12.64 -21.35 2.88
C PHE A 109 -14.05 -21.03 3.38
N GLU A 110 -14.53 -21.80 4.36
CA GLU A 110 -15.83 -21.57 5.00
C GLU A 110 -15.91 -20.18 5.65
N SER A 111 -14.79 -19.70 6.17
CA SER A 111 -14.64 -18.34 6.68
C SER A 111 -13.36 -17.68 6.15
N PRO A 112 -13.31 -16.34 6.00
CA PRO A 112 -12.11 -15.65 5.54
C PRO A 112 -10.91 -15.88 6.47
N VAL A 113 -9.79 -16.30 5.89
CA VAL A 113 -8.55 -16.62 6.61
C VAL A 113 -7.76 -15.35 6.89
N ILE A 114 -7.33 -15.17 8.14
CA ILE A 114 -6.47 -14.05 8.55
C ILE A 114 -5.05 -14.33 8.09
N THR A 115 -4.47 -13.41 7.33
CA THR A 115 -3.15 -13.60 6.70
C THR A 115 -2.34 -12.31 6.75
N SER A 116 -1.04 -12.46 6.98
CA SER A 116 -0.05 -11.39 6.82
C SER A 116 0.86 -11.71 5.64
N LYS A 117 1.63 -10.71 5.18
CA LYS A 117 2.60 -10.92 4.10
C LYS A 117 3.56 -12.10 4.37
N ALA A 118 4.01 -12.24 5.61
CA ALA A 118 4.93 -13.30 6.01
C ALA A 118 4.27 -14.70 6.07
N ASP A 119 2.97 -14.75 6.35
CA ASP A 119 2.25 -16.00 6.60
C ASP A 119 1.52 -16.56 5.36
N MET A 120 1.37 -15.79 4.28
CA MET A 120 0.52 -16.18 3.13
C MET A 120 0.92 -17.52 2.50
N ARG A 121 2.22 -17.78 2.37
CA ARG A 121 2.73 -19.02 1.76
C ARG A 121 2.41 -20.24 2.63
N LYS A 122 2.46 -20.08 3.96
CA LYS A 122 2.28 -21.15 4.93
C LYS A 122 0.83 -21.38 5.38
N LYS A 123 -0.03 -20.36 5.27
CA LYS A 123 -1.43 -20.46 5.71
C LYS A 123 -2.40 -20.56 4.55
N VAL A 124 -2.17 -19.85 3.44
CA VAL A 124 -3.13 -19.81 2.33
C VAL A 124 -2.68 -20.75 1.22
N ILE A 125 -1.45 -20.60 0.73
CA ILE A 125 -1.00 -21.35 -0.45
C ILE A 125 -0.82 -22.84 -0.13
N SER A 126 -0.17 -23.18 0.99
CA SER A 126 0.01 -24.59 1.38
C SER A 126 -1.32 -25.27 1.70
N GLU A 127 -2.26 -24.56 2.35
CA GLU A 127 -3.57 -25.11 2.70
C GLU A 127 -4.41 -25.42 1.45
N ILE A 128 -4.40 -24.51 0.47
CA ILE A 128 -5.07 -24.74 -0.83
C ILE A 128 -4.40 -25.88 -1.61
N ARG A 129 -3.08 -26.03 -1.51
CA ARG A 129 -2.34 -27.12 -2.16
C ARG A 129 -2.59 -28.48 -1.49
N SER A 130 -2.83 -28.50 -0.17
CA SER A 130 -3.17 -29.71 0.56
C SER A 130 -4.65 -30.06 0.49
N MET A 131 -5.51 -29.10 0.12
CA MET A 131 -6.94 -29.35 -0.08
C MET A 131 -7.19 -30.05 -1.41
N GLU A 132 -8.00 -31.10 -1.37
CA GLU A 132 -8.64 -31.62 -2.57
C GLU A 132 -9.76 -30.66 -2.98
N LEU A 133 -9.45 -29.75 -3.92
CA LEU A 133 -10.41 -28.75 -4.40
C LEU A 133 -11.70 -29.36 -4.97
N ALA A 134 -11.65 -30.63 -5.41
CA ALA A 134 -12.79 -31.38 -5.89
C ALA A 134 -13.92 -31.51 -4.86
N ASP A 135 -13.58 -31.59 -3.56
CA ASP A 135 -14.54 -31.76 -2.45
C ASP A 135 -15.31 -30.48 -2.12
N LYS A 136 -14.84 -29.33 -2.60
CA LYS A 136 -15.50 -28.03 -2.38
C LYS A 136 -16.47 -27.66 -3.51
N PHE A 137 -16.54 -28.44 -4.59
CA PHE A 137 -17.45 -28.17 -5.69
C PHE A 137 -18.85 -28.69 -5.39
N LYS A 138 -19.86 -27.87 -5.72
CA LYS A 138 -21.26 -28.24 -5.60
C LYS A 138 -21.72 -28.85 -6.92
N TYR A 139 -22.13 -30.11 -6.88
CA TYR A 139 -22.66 -30.81 -8.05
C TYR A 139 -24.19 -30.77 -8.04
N PRO A 140 -24.86 -30.38 -9.14
CA PRO A 140 -26.32 -30.41 -9.23
C PRO A 140 -26.89 -31.83 -9.07
N SER A 141 -26.18 -32.83 -9.60
CA SER A 141 -26.51 -34.24 -9.49
C SER A 141 -25.28 -35.11 -9.70
N SER A 142 -25.37 -36.41 -9.37
CA SER A 142 -24.30 -37.40 -9.59
C SER A 142 -23.96 -37.65 -11.07
N GLY A 143 -24.80 -37.13 -11.98
CA GLY A 143 -24.62 -37.19 -13.43
C GLY A 143 -23.56 -36.25 -13.97
N TYR A 144 -23.04 -35.31 -13.19
CA TYR A 144 -22.06 -34.33 -13.67
C TYR A 144 -20.63 -34.69 -13.23
N ARG A 145 -19.64 -34.30 -14.04
CA ARG A 145 -18.21 -34.36 -13.71
C ARG A 145 -17.55 -33.00 -13.94
N LEU A 146 -16.52 -32.71 -13.15
CA LEU A 146 -15.70 -31.51 -13.34
C LEU A 146 -14.93 -31.59 -14.66
N LYS A 147 -15.02 -30.54 -15.47
CA LYS A 147 -14.22 -30.38 -16.70
C LYS A 147 -12.92 -29.66 -16.41
N ALA A 148 -13.03 -28.46 -15.85
CA ALA A 148 -11.90 -27.59 -15.58
C ALA A 148 -12.29 -26.47 -14.60
N ILE A 149 -11.30 -25.99 -13.85
CA ILE A 149 -11.39 -24.71 -13.15
C ILE A 149 -11.06 -23.63 -14.17
N THR A 150 -12.04 -22.79 -14.49
CA THR A 150 -11.97 -21.80 -15.57
C THR A 150 -11.77 -20.38 -15.04
N GLY A 151 -11.92 -20.15 -13.74
CA GLY A 151 -11.66 -18.85 -13.15
C GLY A 151 -11.53 -18.89 -11.63
N PHE A 152 -11.17 -17.76 -11.06
CA PHE A 152 -11.15 -17.58 -9.61
C PHE A 152 -11.33 -16.11 -9.26
N ARG A 153 -11.83 -15.85 -8.05
CA ARG A 153 -11.96 -14.51 -7.50
C ARG A 153 -11.36 -14.47 -6.12
N ILE A 154 -10.40 -13.58 -5.93
CA ILE A 154 -9.78 -13.31 -4.63
C ILE A 154 -10.57 -12.17 -4.00
N PHE A 155 -10.99 -12.36 -2.75
CA PHE A 155 -11.60 -11.33 -1.91
C PHE A 155 -10.63 -11.01 -0.79
N ILE A 156 -10.23 -9.75 -0.71
CA ILE A 156 -9.37 -9.23 0.34
C ILE A 156 -10.20 -8.26 1.14
N PHE A 157 -10.44 -8.61 2.40
CA PHE A 157 -11.06 -7.74 3.37
C PHE A 157 -9.92 -7.07 4.13
N GLN A 158 -9.79 -5.76 3.90
CA GLN A 158 -8.84 -4.97 4.63
C GLN A 158 -9.30 -4.95 6.10
N ARG A 159 -8.42 -5.38 7.00
CA ARG A 159 -8.65 -5.10 8.43
C ARG A 159 -8.33 -3.65 8.67
N GLU A 160 -9.06 -3.05 9.61
CA GLU A 160 -8.56 -1.84 10.23
C GLU A 160 -7.17 -2.12 10.83
N PRO A 161 -6.20 -1.24 10.59
CA PRO A 161 -4.82 -1.48 10.97
C PRO A 161 -4.70 -1.62 12.48
N VAL A 162 -4.21 -2.76 12.96
CA VAL A 162 -3.89 -2.95 14.37
C VAL A 162 -2.61 -2.15 14.67
N LEU A 163 -2.65 -1.27 15.66
CA LEU A 163 -1.56 -0.33 15.93
C LEU A 163 -0.62 -0.87 17.01
N GLY A 164 0.64 -1.14 16.63
CA GLY A 164 1.66 -1.64 17.54
C GLY A 164 3.03 -1.95 16.93
N ASP A 165 3.18 -2.00 15.60
CA ASP A 165 4.45 -2.47 15.04
C ASP A 165 5.61 -1.51 15.35
N SER A 166 6.69 -2.06 15.90
CA SER A 166 7.91 -1.33 16.23
C SER A 166 8.95 -1.38 15.12
N GLY A 167 8.73 -2.20 14.09
CA GLY A 167 9.58 -2.38 12.92
C GLY A 167 9.25 -1.49 11.73
N ALA A 168 8.16 -0.71 11.80
CA ALA A 168 7.71 0.15 10.70
C ALA A 168 8.80 1.14 10.26
N VAL A 169 9.14 1.15 8.97
CA VAL A 169 10.18 2.01 8.41
C VAL A 169 9.55 3.33 7.99
N ILE A 170 9.56 4.30 8.90
CA ILE A 170 8.89 5.59 8.65
C ILE A 170 9.57 6.36 7.51
N PRO A 171 8.85 6.66 6.41
CA PRO A 171 9.36 7.40 5.27
C PRO A 171 9.90 8.78 5.63
N LYS A 172 10.86 9.29 4.85
CA LYS A 172 11.47 10.61 5.08
C LYS A 172 10.44 11.74 5.15
N ILE A 173 9.40 11.69 4.30
CA ILE A 173 8.35 12.73 4.27
C ILE A 173 7.59 12.85 5.60
N ILE A 174 7.35 11.73 6.28
CA ILE A 174 6.68 11.69 7.58
C ILE A 174 7.68 12.03 8.69
N ARG A 175 8.88 11.45 8.64
CA ARG A 175 9.92 11.62 9.66
C ARG A 175 10.43 13.05 9.77
N ASP A 176 10.57 13.75 8.65
CA ASP A 176 11.11 15.10 8.60
C ASP A 176 10.01 16.15 8.88
N ASN A 177 8.75 15.74 9.03
CA ASN A 177 7.64 16.63 9.37
C ASN A 177 7.65 16.97 10.87
N LYS A 178 7.83 18.26 11.20
CA LYS A 178 7.90 18.75 12.59
C LYS A 178 6.58 18.61 13.36
N HIS A 179 5.46 18.51 12.64
CA HIS A 179 4.13 18.39 13.22
C HIS A 179 3.75 16.93 13.50
N ILE A 180 4.61 15.97 13.15
CA ILE A 180 4.41 14.54 13.42
C ILE A 180 5.50 14.08 14.39
N ILE A 181 5.11 13.41 15.47
CA ILE A 181 6.03 12.82 16.44
C ILE A 181 6.03 11.31 16.28
N ASN A 182 7.20 10.77 15.98
CA ASN A 182 7.45 9.34 16.02
C ASN A 182 8.07 8.92 17.36
N PHE A 183 7.46 7.94 18.02
CA PHE A 183 8.06 7.24 19.15
C PHE A 183 8.69 5.94 18.63
N PRO A 184 10.04 5.82 18.61
CA PRO A 184 10.70 4.60 18.17
C PRO A 184 10.60 3.50 19.24
N LYS A 185 10.57 2.23 18.82
CA LYS A 185 10.67 1.04 19.68
C LYS A 185 9.59 0.97 20.78
N THR A 186 8.32 1.03 20.38
CA THR A 186 7.19 1.06 21.32
C THR A 186 6.79 -0.32 21.86
N ASN A 187 7.29 -1.41 21.25
CA ASN A 187 6.97 -2.81 21.56
C ASN A 187 5.45 -3.05 21.66
N ASN A 188 4.69 -2.80 20.59
CA ASN A 188 3.23 -2.96 20.52
C ASN A 188 2.42 -1.93 21.32
N LYS A 189 3.05 -0.87 21.84
CA LYS A 189 2.40 0.10 22.74
C LYS A 189 2.38 1.51 22.17
N CYS A 190 2.47 1.68 20.85
CA CYS A 190 2.47 3.01 20.23
C CYS A 190 1.24 3.84 20.66
N VAL A 191 0.09 3.19 20.86
CA VAL A 191 -1.13 3.83 21.36
C VAL A 191 -0.93 4.48 22.73
N PHE A 192 -0.42 3.72 23.70
CA PHE A 192 -0.13 4.26 25.03
C PHE A 192 0.96 5.32 25.03
N HIS A 193 1.89 5.31 24.07
CA HIS A 193 2.92 6.35 23.95
C HIS A 193 2.29 7.70 23.61
N PHE A 194 1.35 7.75 22.67
CA PHE A 194 0.72 9.02 22.33
C PHE A 194 -0.28 9.47 23.41
N ILE A 195 -1.03 8.56 24.03
CA ILE A 195 -1.94 8.89 25.14
C ILE A 195 -1.14 9.49 26.30
N ALA A 196 -0.05 8.84 26.67
CA ALA A 196 0.84 9.32 27.74
C ALA A 196 1.48 10.67 27.39
N TYR A 197 1.81 10.89 26.13
CA TYR A 197 2.37 12.17 25.67
C TYR A 197 1.35 13.31 25.72
N HIS A 198 0.14 13.05 25.25
CA HIS A 198 -0.93 14.04 25.19
C HIS A 198 -1.40 14.47 26.59
N LEU A 199 -1.69 13.51 27.47
CA LEU A 199 -2.19 13.78 28.84
C LEU A 199 -1.22 14.58 29.72
N GLN A 200 0.06 14.60 29.38
CA GLN A 200 1.09 15.23 30.21
C GLN A 200 1.39 16.67 29.81
N ASN A 201 0.93 17.15 28.64
CA ASN A 201 1.25 18.49 28.13
C ASN A 201 2.77 18.82 28.21
N VAL A 202 3.63 17.81 28.06
CA VAL A 202 5.07 17.97 28.26
C VAL A 202 5.73 18.50 26.98
N ASP A 203 6.23 19.74 27.05
CA ASP A 203 7.06 20.35 25.99
C ASP A 203 8.41 19.67 25.78
N LYS A 204 8.85 18.81 26.71
CA LYS A 204 10.21 18.24 26.73
C LYS A 204 10.26 16.76 26.35
N LYS A 205 10.89 16.49 25.19
CA LYS A 205 11.29 15.15 24.71
C LYS A 205 12.32 14.51 25.67
N TYR A 206 11.87 13.83 26.72
CA TYR A 206 12.75 12.91 27.48
C TYR A 206 12.27 11.47 27.36
N PRO A 207 12.95 10.62 26.56
CA PRO A 207 12.56 9.23 26.32
C PRO A 207 12.41 8.39 27.61
N ARG A 208 13.24 8.65 28.63
CA ARG A 208 13.16 7.96 29.93
C ARG A 208 11.90 8.31 30.71
N PHE A 209 11.41 9.54 30.60
CA PHE A 209 10.20 9.98 31.29
C PHE A 209 8.95 9.39 30.62
N ILE A 210 8.92 9.35 29.29
CA ILE A 210 7.80 8.79 28.52
C ILE A 210 7.53 7.33 28.89
N GLN A 211 8.55 6.48 29.10
CA GLN A 211 8.31 5.09 29.49
C GLN A 211 7.62 4.94 30.86
N SER A 212 7.93 5.81 31.82
CA SER A 212 7.24 5.87 33.10
C SER A 212 5.76 6.21 32.91
N LEU A 213 5.49 7.23 32.10
CA LEU A 213 4.14 7.69 31.76
C LEU A 213 3.34 6.62 31.02
N VAL A 214 3.96 5.93 30.07
CA VAL A 214 3.35 4.81 29.33
C VAL A 214 2.96 3.69 30.28
N LYS A 215 3.82 3.35 31.25
CA LYS A 215 3.45 2.38 32.30
C LYS A 215 2.29 2.89 33.14
N GLY A 216 2.22 4.20 33.43
CA GLY A 216 1.10 4.84 34.11
C GLY A 216 -0.21 4.70 33.33
N ALA A 217 -0.21 5.07 32.05
CA ALA A 217 -1.35 4.92 31.16
C ALA A 217 -1.78 3.45 31.03
N PHE A 218 -0.82 2.53 30.92
CA PHE A 218 -1.11 1.11 30.86
C PHE A 218 -1.71 0.55 32.15
N LYS A 219 -1.22 0.99 33.32
CA LYS A 219 -1.82 0.62 34.61
C LYS A 219 -3.27 1.07 34.70
N ARG A 220 -3.57 2.30 34.27
CA ARG A 220 -4.94 2.82 34.19
C ARG A 220 -5.80 1.94 33.27
N TYR A 221 -5.29 1.59 32.09
CA TYR A 221 -5.97 0.66 31.18
C TYR A 221 -6.21 -0.73 31.80
N CYS A 222 -5.25 -1.29 32.52
CA CYS A 222 -5.43 -2.54 33.25
C CYS A 222 -6.54 -2.45 34.31
N SER A 223 -6.59 -1.34 35.07
CA SER A 223 -7.66 -1.07 36.02
C SER A 223 -9.03 -0.97 35.36
N PHE A 224 -9.12 -0.40 34.16
CA PHE A 224 -10.36 -0.35 33.39
C PHE A 224 -10.85 -1.74 32.95
N LYS A 225 -9.92 -2.62 32.55
CA LYS A 225 -10.24 -3.98 32.12
C LYS A 225 -10.41 -4.97 33.28
N ASP A 226 -10.41 -4.49 34.54
CA ASP A 226 -10.41 -5.30 35.76
C ASP A 226 -9.29 -6.36 35.78
N VAL A 227 -8.13 -6.03 35.18
CA VAL A 227 -6.95 -6.90 35.14
C VAL A 227 -5.87 -6.36 36.07
N ASN A 228 -5.29 -7.24 36.89
CA ASN A 228 -4.14 -6.87 37.70
C ASN A 228 -2.90 -6.62 36.82
N TYR A 229 -2.32 -5.44 36.96
CA TYR A 229 -1.09 -5.09 36.27
C TYR A 229 0.05 -6.03 36.68
N THR A 230 0.70 -6.64 35.69
CA THR A 230 1.98 -7.35 35.87
C THR A 230 3.00 -6.90 34.84
N LEU A 231 4.29 -6.97 35.18
CA LEU A 231 5.36 -6.64 34.24
C LEU A 231 5.39 -7.61 33.05
N SER A 232 5.01 -8.87 33.27
CA SER A 232 4.87 -9.88 32.21
C SER A 232 3.80 -9.46 31.20
N LEU A 233 2.60 -9.08 31.69
CA LEU A 233 1.50 -8.60 30.85
C LEU A 233 1.90 -7.35 30.05
N PHE A 234 2.60 -6.40 30.68
CA PHE A 234 3.11 -5.24 29.96
C PHE A 234 4.06 -5.66 28.83
N ARG A 235 4.98 -6.59 29.06
CA ARG A 235 5.94 -7.03 28.04
C ARG A 235 5.28 -7.79 26.89
N SER A 236 4.33 -8.68 27.19
CA SER A 236 3.62 -9.51 26.20
C SER A 236 2.37 -8.86 25.60
N PHE A 237 2.13 -7.58 25.90
CA PHE A 237 0.93 -6.88 25.43
C PHE A 237 0.82 -6.88 23.90
N LYS A 238 -0.40 -7.17 23.42
CA LYS A 238 -0.71 -7.21 21.99
C LYS A 238 -1.04 -5.80 21.48
N PRO A 239 -0.76 -5.50 20.19
CA PRO A 239 -1.21 -4.26 19.55
C PRO A 239 -2.71 -4.01 19.74
N ILE A 240 -3.11 -2.73 19.78
CA ILE A 240 -4.51 -2.30 19.96
C ILE A 240 -5.17 -2.13 18.60
N ASP A 241 -6.39 -2.64 18.46
CA ASP A 241 -7.20 -2.46 17.25
C ASP A 241 -7.90 -1.10 17.28
N ILE A 242 -8.11 -0.48 16.11
CA ILE A 242 -8.82 0.81 16.00
C ILE A 242 -10.26 0.67 16.51
N LEU A 243 -10.88 -0.51 16.39
CA LEU A 243 -12.19 -0.79 16.96
C LEU A 243 -12.24 -0.69 18.50
N GLN A 244 -11.08 -0.82 19.17
CA GLN A 244 -10.99 -0.69 20.63
C GLN A 244 -10.84 0.77 21.07
N PHE A 245 -10.80 1.72 20.13
CA PHE A 245 -10.58 3.12 20.48
C PHE A 245 -11.80 3.74 21.17
N ASP A 246 -13.02 3.29 20.90
CA ASP A 246 -14.22 3.82 21.57
C ASP A 246 -14.11 3.65 23.10
N GLU A 247 -13.64 2.47 23.55
CA GLU A 247 -13.41 2.19 24.97
C GLU A 247 -12.28 3.05 25.56
N LEU A 248 -11.23 3.29 24.77
CA LEU A 248 -10.11 4.14 25.19
C LEU A 248 -10.52 5.61 25.29
N GLU A 249 -11.33 6.08 24.36
CA GLU A 249 -11.85 7.45 24.30
C GLU A 249 -12.70 7.75 25.54
N GLU A 250 -13.61 6.85 25.89
CA GLU A 250 -14.45 6.99 27.09
C GLU A 250 -13.62 6.97 28.37
N TYR A 251 -12.65 6.06 28.47
CA TYR A 251 -11.91 5.90 29.71
C TYR A 251 -10.85 6.99 29.93
N PHE A 252 -10.10 7.35 28.88
CA PHE A 252 -9.10 8.40 28.97
C PHE A 252 -9.69 9.81 28.81
N GLN A 253 -10.98 9.92 28.48
CA GLN A 253 -11.67 11.18 28.17
C GLN A 253 -10.94 11.92 27.05
N LEU A 254 -10.75 11.23 25.92
CA LEU A 254 -10.06 11.72 24.73
C LEU A 254 -10.91 11.42 23.49
N THR A 255 -10.79 12.23 22.45
CA THR A 255 -11.40 12.00 21.14
C THR A 255 -10.30 11.66 20.15
N ILE A 256 -10.22 10.41 19.68
CA ILE A 256 -9.09 9.93 18.88
C ILE A 256 -9.45 9.87 17.40
N ASN A 257 -8.86 10.76 16.61
CA ASN A 257 -8.98 10.77 15.16
C ASN A 257 -7.77 10.09 14.50
N VAL A 258 -8.03 9.23 13.53
CA VAL A 258 -7.00 8.43 12.84
C VAL A 258 -6.90 8.84 11.38
N TYR A 259 -5.70 9.25 10.97
CA TYR A 259 -5.37 9.65 9.61
C TYR A 259 -4.39 8.66 8.98
N THR A 260 -4.38 8.57 7.65
CA THR A 260 -3.32 7.96 6.84
C THR A 260 -2.70 8.98 5.91
N MET A 261 -1.45 8.73 5.52
CA MET A 261 -0.77 9.53 4.52
C MET A 261 -0.27 8.62 3.40
N ASP A 262 -0.61 8.97 2.16
CA ASP A 262 0.04 8.42 0.99
C ASP A 262 1.46 9.01 0.88
N VAL A 263 2.46 8.14 0.85
CA VAL A 263 3.88 8.51 0.83
C VAL A 263 4.28 9.17 -0.48
N GLU A 264 3.65 8.78 -1.59
CA GLU A 264 3.99 9.27 -2.93
C GLU A 264 3.44 10.69 -3.15
N THR A 265 2.15 10.88 -2.88
CA THR A 265 1.47 12.17 -3.09
C THR A 265 1.58 13.12 -1.90
N GLY A 266 1.87 12.60 -0.70
CA GLY A 266 1.79 13.36 0.55
C GLY A 266 0.36 13.82 0.86
N MET A 267 -0.65 13.13 0.33
CA MET A 267 -2.05 13.37 0.65
C MET A 267 -2.40 12.69 1.97
N VAL A 268 -3.19 13.37 2.80
CA VAL A 268 -3.58 12.89 4.13
C VAL A 268 -5.08 12.70 4.15
N GLU A 269 -5.52 11.49 4.49
CA GLU A 269 -6.93 11.09 4.53
C GLU A 269 -7.31 10.73 5.97
N CYS A 270 -8.55 11.02 6.36
CA CYS A 270 -9.10 10.62 7.64
C CYS A 270 -9.77 9.26 7.48
N ILE A 271 -9.30 8.25 8.23
CA ILE A 271 -9.89 6.90 8.24
C ILE A 271 -10.99 6.82 9.29
N ARG A 272 -10.73 7.41 10.46
CA ARG A 272 -11.65 7.39 11.60
C ARG A 272 -11.73 8.78 12.20
N LYS A 273 -12.96 9.26 12.34
CA LYS A 273 -13.28 10.45 13.10
C LYS A 273 -14.18 10.02 14.25
N SER A 274 -13.83 10.41 15.47
CA SER A 274 -14.67 10.14 16.62
C SER A 274 -15.71 11.24 16.80
N ASP A 275 -16.89 10.85 17.28
CA ASP A 275 -18.02 11.75 17.56
C ASP A 275 -18.04 12.22 19.03
N LYS A 276 -17.07 11.77 19.84
CA LYS A 276 -16.99 12.18 21.25
C LYS A 276 -16.52 13.63 21.38
N GLU A 277 -17.07 14.35 22.35
CA GLU A 277 -16.71 15.74 22.67
C GLU A 277 -15.71 15.84 23.83
N PHE A 278 -14.58 15.13 23.70
CA PHE A 278 -13.47 15.20 24.65
C PHE A 278 -12.26 15.93 24.05
N ASP A 279 -11.13 15.93 24.77
CA ASP A 279 -9.89 16.52 24.26
C ASP A 279 -9.38 15.76 23.03
N VAL A 280 -9.08 16.49 21.96
CA VAL A 280 -8.90 15.90 20.63
C VAL A 280 -7.45 15.48 20.41
N VAL A 281 -7.28 14.20 20.13
CA VAL A 281 -6.02 13.57 19.75
C VAL A 281 -6.07 13.18 18.28
N ASN A 282 -5.14 13.70 17.50
CA ASN A 282 -4.97 13.31 16.11
C ASN A 282 -3.76 12.37 15.97
N ILE A 283 -3.94 11.22 15.33
CA ILE A 283 -2.85 10.27 15.07
C ILE A 283 -2.73 9.97 13.58
N LEU A 284 -1.50 9.70 13.14
CA LEU A 284 -1.20 9.21 11.81
C LEU A 284 -0.84 7.72 11.89
N SER A 285 -1.64 6.88 11.24
CA SER A 285 -1.38 5.45 11.06
C SER A 285 -0.49 5.24 9.83
N HIS A 286 0.62 4.53 10.01
CA HIS A 286 1.51 4.12 8.93
C HIS A 286 2.11 2.75 9.23
N GLU A 287 1.92 1.76 8.33
CA GLU A 287 2.44 0.39 8.48
C GLU A 287 2.19 -0.21 9.88
N ASN A 288 0.95 -0.13 10.39
CA ASN A 288 0.59 -0.64 11.72
C ASN A 288 1.30 0.05 12.90
N HIS A 289 1.87 1.24 12.69
CA HIS A 289 2.44 2.08 13.75
C HIS A 289 1.69 3.42 13.84
N ALA A 290 1.40 3.84 15.08
CA ALA A 290 0.75 5.11 15.36
C ALA A 290 1.77 6.21 15.63
N LEU A 291 1.66 7.31 14.91
CA LEU A 291 2.44 8.53 15.08
C LEU A 291 1.52 9.62 15.62
N TYR A 292 2.02 10.48 16.50
CA TYR A 292 1.21 11.57 17.06
C TYR A 292 1.24 12.80 16.16
N ILE A 293 0.08 13.39 15.87
CA ILE A 293 -0.05 14.63 15.09
C ILE A 293 -0.23 15.80 16.08
N LYS A 294 0.72 16.74 16.07
CA LYS A 294 0.64 17.97 16.87
C LYS A 294 -0.38 18.97 16.32
N ASP A 295 -0.39 19.12 15.00
CA ASP A 295 -1.22 20.10 14.31
C ASP A 295 -1.65 19.52 12.95
N ILE A 296 -2.94 19.21 12.83
CA ILE A 296 -3.50 18.60 11.63
C ILE A 296 -3.53 19.58 10.45
N ASN A 297 -3.78 20.86 10.71
CA ASN A 297 -3.87 21.89 9.67
C ASN A 297 -2.52 22.04 8.97
N MET A 298 -1.43 22.01 9.75
CA MET A 298 -0.07 22.11 9.20
C MET A 298 0.38 20.85 8.47
N VAL A 299 -0.14 19.68 8.87
CA VAL A 299 0.11 18.40 8.17
C VAL A 299 -0.61 18.34 6.83
N GLN A 300 -1.82 18.92 6.74
CA GLN A 300 -2.60 18.98 5.51
C GLN A 300 -2.26 20.19 4.62
N ALA A 301 -1.58 21.20 5.18
CA ALA A 301 -1.25 22.44 4.49
C ALA A 301 -0.49 22.20 3.18
N LYS A 302 -0.94 22.87 2.12
CA LYS A 302 -0.25 22.98 0.85
C LYS A 302 0.31 24.39 0.73
N TYR A 303 1.58 24.48 0.34
CA TYR A 303 2.34 25.72 0.33
C TYR A 303 2.58 26.15 -1.11
N GLN A 304 1.88 27.19 -1.56
CA GLN A 304 2.08 27.72 -2.91
C GLN A 304 3.25 28.72 -2.93
N CYS A 305 4.06 28.65 -3.98
CA CYS A 305 5.08 29.66 -4.23
C CYS A 305 4.44 30.90 -4.85
N PRO A 306 4.64 32.11 -4.28
CA PRO A 306 4.06 33.33 -4.82
C PRO A 306 4.69 33.78 -6.15
N LYS A 307 5.88 33.25 -6.50
CA LYS A 307 6.62 33.65 -7.71
C LYS A 307 6.29 32.79 -8.94
N CYS A 308 6.21 31.47 -8.77
CA CYS A 308 6.03 30.51 -9.87
C CYS A 308 4.74 29.66 -9.74
N GLU A 309 3.91 29.95 -8.73
CA GLU A 309 2.64 29.29 -8.44
C GLU A 309 2.71 27.77 -8.17
N MET A 310 3.91 27.17 -8.17
CA MET A 310 4.10 25.76 -7.82
C MET A 310 3.64 25.48 -6.38
N ILE A 311 2.94 24.36 -6.21
CA ILE A 311 2.40 23.90 -4.92
C ILE A 311 3.34 22.87 -4.31
N PHE A 312 3.69 23.07 -3.04
CA PHE A 312 4.57 22.21 -2.28
C PHE A 312 3.84 21.58 -1.10
N VAL A 313 4.16 20.31 -0.83
CA VAL A 313 3.63 19.56 0.32
C VAL A 313 4.24 19.96 1.66
N SER A 314 5.29 20.78 1.68
CA SER A 314 5.89 21.27 2.93
C SER A 314 6.55 22.63 2.77
N SER A 315 6.55 23.41 3.85
CA SER A 315 7.20 24.73 3.92
C SER A 315 8.71 24.65 3.69
N GLY A 316 9.36 23.58 4.14
CA GLY A 316 10.78 23.33 3.89
C GLY A 316 11.10 23.17 2.41
N LYS A 317 10.28 22.41 1.66
CA LYS A 317 10.42 22.29 0.20
C LYS A 317 10.19 23.62 -0.49
N LEU A 318 9.17 24.38 -0.09
CA LEU A 318 8.93 25.73 -0.60
C LEU A 318 10.13 26.66 -0.35
N ASN A 319 10.69 26.65 0.87
CA ASN A 319 11.83 27.50 1.21
C ASN A 319 13.09 27.12 0.43
N ASN A 320 13.35 25.82 0.24
CA ASN A 320 14.45 25.37 -0.60
C ASN A 320 14.24 25.76 -2.07
N HIS A 321 13.00 25.65 -2.57
CA HIS A 321 12.65 26.11 -3.90
C HIS A 321 12.86 27.63 -4.04
N LYS A 322 12.33 28.44 -3.12
CA LYS A 322 12.52 29.90 -3.08
C LYS A 322 13.99 30.30 -3.08
N LYS A 323 14.85 29.56 -2.37
CA LYS A 323 16.29 29.84 -2.28
C LYS A 323 17.08 29.43 -3.51
N ASN A 324 16.77 28.26 -4.10
CA ASN A 324 17.69 27.62 -5.05
C ASN A 324 17.15 27.49 -6.48
N MET A 325 15.83 27.41 -6.68
CA MET A 325 15.25 26.99 -7.98
C MET A 325 13.97 27.74 -8.37
N CYS A 326 13.68 28.89 -7.75
CA CYS A 326 12.44 29.61 -8.02
C CYS A 326 12.44 30.32 -9.38
N GLU A 327 13.61 30.81 -9.79
CA GLU A 327 13.83 31.53 -11.05
C GLU A 327 14.48 30.64 -12.12
N LEU A 328 14.95 29.46 -11.72
CA LEU A 328 15.36 28.40 -12.64
C LEU A 328 14.09 27.74 -13.19
N VAL A 329 13.41 28.45 -14.09
CA VAL A 329 12.64 27.79 -15.13
C VAL A 329 13.66 26.92 -15.84
N ASN A 330 13.58 25.60 -15.69
CA ASN A 330 14.24 24.68 -16.62
C ASN A 330 13.58 24.90 -17.98
N ILE A 331 13.92 25.99 -18.65
CA ILE A 331 13.90 26.04 -20.09
C ILE A 331 15.00 25.04 -20.43
N GLU A 332 14.61 23.80 -20.78
CA GLU A 332 15.50 22.92 -21.55
C GLU A 332 15.90 23.77 -22.78
N SER A 333 17.01 24.50 -22.67
CA SER A 333 17.54 25.27 -23.78
C SER A 333 18.07 24.22 -24.74
N PHE A 334 17.26 23.92 -25.74
CA PHE A 334 17.74 23.19 -26.90
C PHE A 334 18.88 24.03 -27.47
N PRO A 335 20.08 23.46 -27.67
CA PRO A 335 21.12 24.17 -28.41
C PRO A 335 20.50 24.55 -29.77
N ALA A 336 20.58 25.83 -30.12
CA ALA A 336 20.00 26.35 -31.37
C ALA A 336 20.54 25.61 -32.61
N GLU A 337 21.72 24.99 -32.46
CA GLU A 337 22.32 24.12 -33.46
C GLU A 337 22.35 22.66 -32.96
N PRO A 338 21.98 21.68 -33.80
CA PRO A 338 22.09 20.26 -33.45
C PRO A 338 23.55 19.91 -33.17
N THR A 339 23.86 19.64 -31.91
CA THR A 339 25.19 19.15 -31.52
C THR A 339 25.34 17.72 -32.00
N ILE A 340 26.16 17.54 -33.05
CA ILE A 340 26.57 16.22 -33.55
C ILE A 340 27.22 15.48 -32.39
N TYR A 341 26.71 14.28 -32.06
CA TYR A 341 27.31 13.41 -31.07
C TYR A 341 28.80 13.20 -31.40
N ARG A 342 29.68 13.76 -30.57
CA ARG A 342 31.09 13.43 -30.58
C ARG A 342 31.28 12.29 -29.59
N PRO A 343 31.69 11.09 -30.02
CA PRO A 343 32.03 10.03 -29.08
C PRO A 343 33.08 10.55 -28.09
N ALA A 344 32.94 10.18 -26.82
CA ALA A 344 33.88 10.55 -25.78
C ALA A 344 35.30 10.13 -26.21
N ALA A 345 36.28 11.03 -26.01
CA ALA A 345 37.65 10.78 -26.41
C ALA A 345 38.12 9.43 -25.85
N ASN A 346 38.64 8.56 -26.72
CA ASN A 346 39.06 7.22 -26.36
C ASN A 346 40.10 7.29 -25.24
N THR A 347 39.72 6.84 -24.04
CA THR A 347 40.55 6.85 -22.84
C THR A 347 41.86 6.07 -23.04
N ILE A 348 41.88 5.11 -23.96
CA ILE A 348 43.09 4.38 -24.32
C ILE A 348 44.08 5.31 -25.03
N GLN A 349 43.64 6.16 -25.97
CA GLN A 349 44.53 7.12 -26.64
C GLN A 349 45.07 8.18 -25.67
N SER A 350 44.27 8.62 -24.69
CA SER A 350 44.73 9.58 -23.68
C SER A 350 45.79 8.95 -22.75
N LEU A 351 45.63 7.67 -22.41
CA LEU A 351 46.62 6.91 -21.65
C LEU A 351 47.90 6.67 -22.46
N LEU A 352 47.80 6.28 -23.74
CA LEU A 352 48.96 6.08 -24.62
C LEU A 352 49.78 7.36 -24.79
N ARG A 353 49.12 8.52 -24.96
CA ARG A 353 49.79 9.83 -24.96
C ARG A 353 50.42 10.17 -23.62
N LYS A 354 49.72 9.96 -22.51
CA LYS A 354 50.21 10.27 -21.17
C LYS A 354 51.49 9.50 -20.84
N TYR A 355 51.58 8.25 -21.27
CA TYR A 355 52.74 7.39 -21.02
C TYR A 355 53.74 7.34 -22.19
N SER A 356 53.57 8.16 -23.23
CA SER A 356 54.44 8.22 -24.42
C SER A 356 54.76 6.85 -25.03
N ILE A 357 53.78 5.93 -25.00
CA ILE A 357 53.92 4.60 -25.58
C ILE A 357 53.78 4.75 -27.10
N LYS A 358 54.90 4.66 -27.83
CA LYS A 358 54.95 4.96 -29.27
C LYS A 358 54.95 3.75 -30.19
N ASN A 359 55.01 2.52 -29.69
CA ASN A 359 54.92 1.31 -30.52
C ASN A 359 54.05 0.28 -29.80
N ILE A 360 52.84 0.08 -30.32
CA ILE A 360 52.05 -1.13 -30.08
C ILE A 360 51.81 -1.67 -31.48
N ASP A 361 52.46 -2.79 -31.81
CA ASP A 361 52.14 -3.57 -33.01
C ASP A 361 50.69 -4.10 -32.94
#